data_AF-A0A9X5PF78-F1
#
_entry.id   AF-A0A9X5PF78-F1
#
_cell.length_a   1.000
_cell.length_b   1.000
_cell.length_c   1.000
_cell.angle_alpha   90.00
_cell.angle_beta   90.00
_cell.angle_gamma   90.00
#
_symmetry.space_group_name_H-M   'P 1'
#
loop_
_entity.id
_entity.type
_entity.pdbx_description
1 polymer ?
#
loop_
_entity_poly.entity_id
_entity_poly.type
_entity_poly.pdbx_seq_one_letter_code
_entity_poly.pdbx_strand_id
1 'polypeptide(L)'
;MQKEQMMLKNFIAIAVAVLLSQTAYSQAKPRSAMYTDYTAIVEDKCAIAADGGSMMLTVRNAAGKETVFFINRGFDIKNTPKYNQVRDDKGHKLSDSEKQQLFAHLKTLKTRCSSEDCAEFVDSFVR
;
A
#
# COMPACT_ATOMS: atom_id res chain seq x y z
N MET A 1 34.58 -23.54 44.69
CA MET A 1 34.68 -22.47 43.67
C MET A 1 34.32 -22.88 42.23
N GLN A 2 34.44 -24.14 41.78
CA GLN A 2 34.12 -24.51 40.38
C GLN A 2 32.61 -24.68 40.07
N LYS A 3 31.78 -25.05 41.05
CA LYS A 3 30.36 -25.38 40.84
C LYS A 3 29.46 -24.15 40.61
N GLU A 4 29.75 -23.04 41.28
CA GLU A 4 29.03 -21.76 41.11
C GLU A 4 29.36 -21.06 39.80
N GLN A 5 30.61 -21.14 39.34
CA GLN A 5 31.03 -20.61 38.03
C GLN A 5 30.42 -21.39 36.85
N MET A 6 30.11 -22.67 37.04
CA MET A 6 29.44 -23.51 36.03
C MET A 6 27.94 -23.19 35.95
N MET A 7 27.28 -22.99 37.10
CA MET A 7 25.87 -22.56 37.14
C MET A 7 25.69 -21.19 36.48
N LEU A 8 26.51 -20.20 36.82
CA LEU A 8 26.38 -18.83 36.31
C LEU A 8 26.55 -18.73 34.78
N LYS A 9 27.49 -19.52 34.22
CA LYS A 9 27.67 -19.62 32.76
C LYS A 9 26.46 -20.22 32.05
N ASN A 10 25.85 -21.24 32.65
CA ASN A 10 24.69 -21.90 32.07
C ASN A 10 23.44 -21.01 32.09
N PHE A 11 23.25 -20.20 33.14
CA PHE A 11 22.14 -19.23 33.20
C PHE A 11 22.29 -18.10 32.17
N ILE A 12 23.49 -17.58 31.95
CA ILE A 12 23.75 -16.53 30.94
C ILE A 12 23.53 -17.07 29.53
N ALA A 13 23.96 -18.31 29.25
CA ALA A 13 23.79 -18.93 27.94
C ALA A 13 22.31 -19.10 27.53
N ILE A 14 21.42 -19.40 28.49
CA ILE A 14 19.99 -19.58 28.24
C ILE A 14 19.30 -18.23 27.97
N ALA A 15 19.67 -17.17 28.69
CA ALA A 15 19.10 -15.84 28.51
C ALA A 15 19.41 -15.26 27.10
N VAL A 16 20.63 -15.49 26.59
CA VAL A 16 21.02 -15.05 25.23
C VAL A 16 20.27 -15.83 24.15
N ALA A 17 20.03 -17.13 24.33
CA ALA A 17 19.28 -17.93 23.37
C ALA A 17 17.80 -17.51 23.26
N VAL A 18 17.17 -17.11 24.38
CA VAL A 18 15.78 -16.61 24.38
C VAL A 18 15.69 -15.23 23.71
N LEU A 19 16.67 -14.34 23.89
CA LEU A 19 16.70 -13.03 23.23
C LEU A 19 16.94 -13.11 21.71
N LEU A 20 17.75 -14.07 21.25
CA LEU A 20 18.01 -14.28 19.81
C LEU A 20 16.84 -14.99 19.10
N SER A 21 16.03 -15.77 19.82
CA SER A 21 14.87 -16.42 19.21
C SER A 21 13.73 -15.45 18.88
N GLN A 22 13.60 -14.33 19.61
CA GLN A 22 12.51 -13.38 19.42
C GLN A 22 12.69 -12.48 18.18
N THR A 23 13.91 -12.33 17.67
CA THR A 23 14.16 -11.55 16.44
C THR A 23 13.85 -12.34 15.16
N ALA A 24 13.72 -13.67 15.24
CA ALA A 24 13.41 -14.53 14.10
C ALA A 24 11.89 -14.66 13.83
N TYR A 25 11.02 -14.36 14.80
CA TYR A 25 9.56 -14.44 14.68
C TYR A 25 8.90 -13.07 14.40
N SER A 26 9.39 -12.31 13.42
CA SER A 26 8.59 -11.23 12.81
C SER A 26 9.12 -10.73 11.47
N GLN A 27 10.02 -11.47 10.82
CA GLN A 27 10.27 -11.25 9.39
C GLN A 27 9.20 -12.02 8.62
N ALA A 28 7.95 -11.54 8.68
CA ALA A 28 6.97 -11.89 7.67
C ALA A 28 7.62 -11.56 6.33
N LYS A 29 7.91 -12.61 5.55
CA LYS A 29 8.47 -12.51 4.19
C LYS A 29 7.85 -11.28 3.52
N PRO A 30 8.63 -10.27 3.08
CA PRO A 30 8.06 -9.07 2.51
C PRO A 30 7.09 -9.51 1.42
N ARG A 31 5.80 -9.22 1.64
CA ARG A 31 4.75 -9.54 0.69
C ARG A 31 5.17 -8.89 -0.63
N SER A 32 5.19 -9.66 -1.71
CA SER A 32 5.51 -9.13 -3.04
C SER A 32 4.67 -7.87 -3.26
N ALA A 33 5.33 -6.78 -3.69
CA ALA A 33 4.68 -5.49 -3.85
C ALA A 33 3.56 -5.65 -4.89
N MET A 34 2.32 -5.42 -4.44
CA MET A 34 1.11 -5.90 -5.12
C MET A 34 0.83 -5.18 -6.45
N TYR A 35 1.37 -3.98 -6.63
CA TYR A 35 0.99 -3.06 -7.70
C TYR A 35 2.17 -2.65 -8.59
N THR A 36 3.23 -3.46 -8.66
CA THR A 36 4.45 -3.12 -9.41
C THR A 36 4.38 -3.44 -10.91
N ASP A 37 3.39 -4.20 -11.36
CA ASP A 37 3.25 -4.62 -12.76
C ASP A 37 2.53 -3.58 -13.64
N TYR A 38 1.94 -2.54 -13.05
CA TYR A 38 1.32 -1.45 -13.80
C TYR A 38 2.36 -0.58 -14.49
N THR A 39 2.09 -0.21 -15.74
CA THR A 39 3.02 0.50 -16.61
C THR A 39 2.49 1.86 -17.09
N ALA A 40 1.18 2.08 -17.07
CA ALA A 40 0.54 3.30 -17.54
C ALA A 40 -0.74 3.64 -16.76
N ILE A 41 -1.09 4.93 -16.75
CA ILE A 41 -2.42 5.44 -16.39
C ILE A 41 -3.24 5.58 -17.68
N VAL A 42 -4.52 5.20 -17.63
CA VAL A 42 -5.43 5.30 -18.78
C VAL A 42 -6.25 6.57 -18.61
N GLU A 43 -5.68 7.69 -19.06
CA GLU A 43 -6.15 9.07 -18.80
C GLU A 43 -7.61 9.31 -19.21
N ASP A 44 -8.01 8.77 -20.36
CA ASP A 44 -9.37 8.87 -20.92
C ASP A 44 -10.44 8.08 -20.13
N LYS A 45 -10.00 7.31 -19.13
CA LYS A 45 -10.85 6.52 -18.23
C LYS A 45 -10.68 6.90 -16.76
N CYS A 46 -10.21 8.12 -16.50
CA CYS A 46 -10.19 8.72 -15.18
C CYS A 46 -11.39 9.66 -15.01
N ALA A 47 -11.98 9.71 -13.81
CA ALA A 47 -13.16 10.54 -13.56
C ALA A 47 -13.25 11.02 -12.11
N ILE A 48 -13.87 12.19 -11.92
CA ILE A 48 -14.28 12.71 -10.61
C ILE A 48 -15.81 12.64 -10.55
N ALA A 49 -16.35 12.07 -9.47
CA ALA A 49 -17.77 11.98 -9.26
C ALA A 49 -18.35 13.34 -8.83
N ALA A 50 -19.63 13.57 -9.13
CA ALA A 50 -20.37 14.76 -8.73
C ALA A 50 -20.71 14.81 -7.22
N ASP A 51 -20.29 13.80 -6.45
CA ASP A 51 -20.54 13.68 -5.01
C ASP A 51 -19.66 14.59 -4.14
N GLY A 52 -18.83 15.42 -4.76
CA GLY A 52 -17.97 16.38 -4.07
C GLY A 52 -16.53 15.91 -3.85
N GLY A 53 -16.13 14.78 -4.41
CA GLY A 53 -14.70 14.47 -4.50
C GLY A 53 -14.29 13.03 -4.71
N SER A 54 -15.21 12.05 -4.77
CA SER A 54 -14.81 10.67 -5.08
C SER A 54 -14.22 10.58 -6.48
N MET A 55 -13.23 9.71 -6.66
CA MET A 55 -12.49 9.62 -7.91
C MET A 55 -12.33 8.17 -8.38
N MET A 56 -12.23 7.99 -9.69
CA MET A 56 -11.93 6.74 -10.36
C MET A 56 -10.64 6.90 -11.17
N LEU A 57 -9.68 6.00 -10.98
CA LEU A 57 -8.41 5.97 -11.71
C LEU A 57 -8.23 4.60 -12.37
N THR A 58 -7.97 4.59 -13.66
CA THR A 58 -7.70 3.35 -14.41
C THR A 58 -6.21 3.23 -14.69
N VAL A 59 -5.61 2.09 -14.37
CA VAL A 59 -4.22 1.74 -14.73
C VAL A 59 -4.18 0.55 -15.66
N ARG A 60 -3.12 0.45 -16.45
CA ARG A 60 -2.85 -0.64 -17.37
C ARG A 60 -1.50 -1.29 -17.06
N ASN A 61 -1.45 -2.61 -17.07
CA ASN A 61 -0.19 -3.36 -16.96
C ASN A 61 0.44 -3.64 -18.33
N ALA A 62 1.65 -4.22 -18.32
CA ALA A 62 2.40 -4.52 -19.54
C ALA A 62 1.67 -5.47 -20.51
N ALA A 63 0.75 -6.30 -20.00
CA ALA A 63 -0.07 -7.20 -20.81
C ALA A 63 -1.34 -6.53 -21.38
N GLY A 64 -1.51 -5.22 -21.16
CA GLY A 64 -2.67 -4.47 -21.60
C GLY A 64 -3.90 -4.62 -20.70
N LYS A 65 -3.80 -5.38 -19.61
CA LYS A 65 -4.91 -5.55 -18.66
C LYS A 65 -5.11 -4.26 -17.88
N GLU A 66 -6.35 -3.79 -17.85
CA GLU A 66 -6.76 -2.63 -17.08
C GLU A 66 -7.25 -3.03 -15.68
N THR A 67 -7.05 -2.16 -14.70
CA THR A 67 -7.60 -2.27 -13.35
C THR A 67 -8.06 -0.89 -12.92
N VAL A 68 -9.25 -0.82 -12.33
CA VAL A 68 -9.85 0.42 -11.87
C VAL A 68 -9.73 0.52 -10.35
N PHE A 69 -9.34 1.70 -9.86
CA PHE A 69 -9.34 2.03 -8.44
C PHE A 69 -10.31 3.17 -8.17
N PHE A 70 -11.12 3.00 -7.13
CA PHE A 70 -12.09 3.99 -6.67
C PHE A 70 -11.68 4.49 -5.30
N ILE A 71 -11.60 5.81 -5.13
CA ILE A 71 -11.40 6.43 -3.81
C ILE A 71 -12.63 7.22 -3.40
N ASN A 72 -13.13 6.92 -2.21
CA ASN A 72 -14.32 7.52 -1.63
C ASN A 72 -13.98 8.87 -0.97
N ARG A 73 -14.41 9.98 -1.56
CA ARG A 73 -14.18 11.34 -1.00
C ARG A 73 -15.37 12.29 -1.16
N GLY A 74 -16.57 11.76 -1.39
CA GLY A 74 -17.80 12.54 -1.41
C GLY A 74 -18.03 13.38 -0.14
N PHE A 75 -18.76 14.48 -0.26
CA PHE A 75 -19.03 15.40 0.85
C PHE A 75 -19.88 14.76 1.95
N ASP A 76 -20.85 13.93 1.56
CA ASP A 76 -21.75 13.20 2.46
C ASP A 76 -20.99 12.18 3.34
N ILE A 77 -19.88 11.64 2.86
CA ILE A 77 -19.09 10.63 3.56
C ILE A 77 -17.86 11.18 4.29
N LYS A 78 -17.55 12.49 4.18
CA LYS A 78 -16.30 13.10 4.67
C LYS A 78 -15.96 12.81 6.14
N ASN A 79 -16.98 12.69 6.97
CA ASN A 79 -16.84 12.43 8.42
C ASN A 79 -17.17 10.98 8.81
N THR A 80 -17.10 10.06 7.86
CA THR A 80 -17.40 8.64 8.07
C THR A 80 -16.14 7.77 7.92
N PRO A 81 -16.12 6.55 8.47
CA PRO A 81 -15.03 5.59 8.23
C PRO A 81 -14.86 5.20 6.75
N LYS A 82 -15.81 5.55 5.87
CA LYS A 82 -15.74 5.28 4.43
C LYS A 82 -14.92 6.32 3.68
N TYR A 83 -14.68 7.50 4.26
CA TYR A 83 -13.84 8.52 3.65
C TYR A 83 -12.42 7.99 3.42
N ASN A 84 -11.82 8.34 2.29
CA ASN A 84 -10.50 7.89 1.83
C ASN A 84 -10.32 6.37 1.68
N GLN A 85 -11.40 5.57 1.75
CA GLN A 85 -11.32 4.15 1.42
C GLN A 85 -11.09 3.98 -0.08
N VAL A 86 -10.16 3.08 -0.43
CA VAL A 86 -9.87 2.70 -1.81
C VAL A 86 -10.40 1.29 -2.07
N ARG A 87 -11.04 1.10 -3.22
CA ARG A 87 -11.47 -0.22 -3.71
C ARG A 87 -10.94 -0.47 -5.11
N ASP A 88 -10.68 -1.73 -5.42
CA ASP A 88 -10.41 -2.16 -6.80
C ASP A 88 -11.71 -2.45 -7.57
N ASP A 89 -11.57 -2.82 -8.84
CA ASP A 89 -12.64 -3.19 -9.76
C ASP A 89 -13.43 -4.43 -9.34
N LYS A 90 -12.92 -5.23 -8.40
CA LYS A 90 -13.60 -6.37 -7.79
C LYS A 90 -14.33 -6.02 -6.49
N GLY A 91 -14.26 -4.75 -6.08
CA GLY A 91 -14.83 -4.27 -4.83
C GLY A 91 -14.01 -4.63 -3.59
N HIS A 92 -12.80 -5.19 -3.74
CA HIS A 92 -11.90 -5.44 -2.62
C HIS A 92 -11.50 -4.11 -1.99
N LYS A 93 -11.69 -3.99 -0.68
CA LYS A 93 -11.24 -2.81 0.07
C LYS A 93 -9.76 -2.97 0.37
N LEU A 94 -8.95 -2.03 -0.12
CA LEU A 94 -7.53 -2.01 0.16
C LEU A 94 -7.28 -1.73 1.64
N SER A 95 -6.35 -2.50 2.21
CA SER A 95 -5.69 -2.20 3.48
C SER A 95 -4.81 -0.96 3.37
N ASP A 96 -4.39 -0.40 4.50
CA ASP A 96 -3.50 0.78 4.50
C ASP A 96 -2.16 0.49 3.82
N SER A 97 -1.62 -0.72 3.98
CA SER A 97 -0.36 -1.12 3.31
C SER A 97 -0.54 -1.25 1.80
N GLU A 98 -1.64 -1.86 1.34
CA GLU A 98 -1.95 -1.94 -0.09
C GLU A 98 -2.14 -0.54 -0.68
N LYS A 99 -2.87 0.34 0.01
CA LYS A 99 -3.06 1.73 -0.41
C LYS A 99 -1.75 2.50 -0.51
N GLN A 100 -0.85 2.36 0.47
CA GLN A 100 0.47 2.99 0.44
C GLN A 100 1.31 2.50 -0.75
N GLN A 101 1.32 1.19 -1.01
CA GLN A 101 2.03 0.62 -2.15
C GLN A 101 1.46 1.12 -3.47
N LEU A 102 0.13 1.14 -3.61
CA LEU A 102 -0.55 1.69 -4.79
C LEU A 102 -0.15 3.15 -5.00
N PHE A 103 -0.23 3.99 -3.95
CA PHE A 103 0.05 5.42 -4.05
C PHE A 103 1.51 5.70 -4.38
N ALA A 104 2.44 4.93 -3.81
CA ALA A 104 3.85 5.02 -4.17
C ALA A 104 4.05 4.70 -5.65
N HIS A 105 3.42 3.62 -6.15
CA HIS A 105 3.53 3.23 -7.55
C HIS A 105 2.89 4.25 -8.49
N LEU A 106 1.69 4.76 -8.18
CA LEU A 106 1.01 5.79 -8.97
C LEU A 106 1.85 7.07 -9.09
N LYS A 107 2.56 7.48 -8.02
CA LYS A 107 3.51 8.59 -8.08
C LYS A 107 4.67 8.33 -9.05
N THR A 108 5.11 7.09 -9.21
CA THR A 108 6.11 6.74 -10.24
C THR A 108 5.52 6.78 -11.65
N LEU A 109 4.26 6.38 -11.83
CA LEU A 109 3.58 6.44 -13.12
C LEU A 109 3.25 7.87 -13.54
N LYS A 110 3.08 8.79 -12.57
CA LYS A 110 2.85 10.22 -12.81
C LYS A 110 3.87 10.85 -13.76
N THR A 111 5.14 10.46 -13.66
CA THR A 111 6.21 11.00 -14.54
C THR A 111 6.07 10.57 -16.00
N ARG A 112 5.16 9.63 -16.28
CA ARG A 112 4.83 9.11 -17.61
C ARG A 112 3.49 9.61 -18.13
N CYS A 113 2.80 10.47 -17.39
CA CYS A 113 1.58 11.14 -17.87
C CYS A 113 1.88 11.90 -19.17
N SER A 114 0.95 11.85 -20.12
CA SER A 114 1.06 12.55 -21.39
C SER A 114 0.57 14.00 -21.33
N SER A 115 -0.13 14.35 -20.24
CA SER A 115 -0.71 15.68 -20.00
C SER A 115 -0.49 16.15 -18.57
N GLU A 116 -0.54 17.47 -18.35
CA GLU A 116 -0.53 18.07 -17.01
C GLU A 116 -1.78 17.67 -16.21
N ASP A 117 -2.95 17.66 -16.86
CA ASP A 117 -4.22 17.21 -16.28
C ASP A 117 -4.12 15.79 -15.68
N CYS A 118 -3.44 14.86 -16.36
CA CYS A 118 -3.17 13.52 -15.82
C CYS A 118 -2.35 13.59 -14.53
N ALA A 119 -1.29 14.40 -14.52
CA ALA A 119 -0.42 14.50 -13.36
C ALA A 119 -1.15 15.10 -12.15
N GLU A 120 -1.95 16.14 -12.37
CA GLU A 120 -2.80 16.77 -11.35
C GLU A 120 -3.88 15.81 -10.84
N PHE A 121 -4.47 15.00 -11.73
CA PHE A 121 -5.43 13.99 -11.36
C PHE A 121 -4.81 12.94 -10.44
N VAL A 122 -3.60 12.46 -10.76
CA VAL A 122 -2.86 11.51 -9.91
C VAL A 122 -2.56 12.13 -8.55
N ASP A 123 -2.06 13.38 -8.52
CA ASP A 123 -1.77 14.08 -7.27
C ASP A 123 -3.02 14.23 -6.40
N SER A 124 -4.15 14.56 -7.03
CA SER A 124 -5.46 14.61 -6.36
C SER A 124 -5.87 13.23 -5.84
N PHE A 125 -5.70 12.16 -6.62
CA PHE A 125 -6.06 10.80 -6.22
C PHE A 125 -5.24 10.31 -5.01
N VAL A 126 -3.93 10.59 -4.97
CA VAL A 126 -3.03 10.08 -3.91
C VAL A 126 -2.93 10.98 -2.66
N ARG A 127 -3.64 12.11 -2.64
CA ARG A 127 -3.64 13.09 -1.54
C ARG A 127 -4.11 12.55 -0.18
#